data_AF-A0A2I2YJ85-F1
#
_entry.id   AF-A0A2I2YJ85-F1
#
_cell.length_a   1.000
_cell.length_b   1.000
_cell.length_c   1.000
_cell.angle_alpha   90.00
_cell.angle_beta   90.00
_cell.angle_gamma   90.00
#
_symmetry.space_group_name_H-M   'P 1'
#
loop_
_entity.id
_entity.type
_entity.pdbx_description
1 polymer ?
#
loop_
_entity_poly.entity_id
_entity_poly.type
_entity_poly.pdbx_seq_one_letter_code
_entity_poly.pdbx_strand_id
1 'polypeptide(L)'
;MSLLLKVAGPSRPGATAFWSRDFSEEEQSVVYVRGISTEGNVRSRHMLMSPKADVKLKTSRATDASISMESLKGAGDSVDEQSSRRGEIKSASWKDLCLEDKRCIANLIKELARVNEEKEVTEERLKAEQESFEKIRQLEEQNELIIKEREMIFFKR
;
A
#
# COMPACT_ATOMS: atom_id res chain seq x y z
N MET A 1 -42.21 5.20 45.83
CA MET A 1 -42.89 6.09 44.86
C MET A 1 -42.09 6.10 43.59
N SER A 2 -42.64 5.48 42.55
CA SER A 2 -42.02 5.25 41.26
C SER A 2 -42.09 6.54 40.44
N LEU A 3 -40.95 7.16 40.15
CA LEU A 3 -40.89 8.21 39.13
C LEU A 3 -40.36 7.59 37.84
N LEU A 4 -41.32 7.35 36.96
CA LEU A 4 -41.20 6.75 35.65
C LEU A 4 -40.70 7.84 34.68
N LEU A 5 -39.40 7.84 34.38
CA LEU A 5 -38.83 8.77 33.41
C LEU A 5 -39.19 8.28 31.99
N LYS A 6 -40.23 8.88 31.41
CA LYS A 6 -40.68 8.61 30.05
C LYS A 6 -39.77 9.35 29.07
N VAL A 7 -38.71 8.69 28.60
CA VAL A 7 -37.88 9.21 27.51
C VAL A 7 -38.65 9.07 26.20
N ALA A 8 -38.87 10.19 25.52
CA ALA A 8 -39.50 10.24 24.21
C ALA A 8 -38.47 9.80 23.17
N GLY A 9 -38.71 8.65 22.52
CA GLY A 9 -37.93 8.22 21.37
C GLY A 9 -38.34 8.98 20.11
N PRO A 10 -37.42 9.36 19.21
CA PRO A 10 -37.80 9.84 17.88
C PRO A 10 -38.33 8.68 17.04
N SER A 11 -39.51 8.88 16.46
CA SER A 11 -40.19 7.96 15.55
C SER A 11 -39.84 8.27 14.10
N ARG A 12 -39.22 7.27 13.43
CA ARG A 12 -39.28 6.91 11.98
C ARG A 12 -38.55 7.84 10.98
N PRO A 13 -38.41 7.45 9.69
CA PRO A 13 -37.92 6.18 9.12
C PRO A 13 -36.92 6.42 7.96
N GLY A 14 -35.95 5.52 7.71
CA GLY A 14 -35.13 5.61 6.49
C GLY A 14 -33.90 4.71 6.53
N ALA A 15 -33.81 3.81 5.56
CA ALA A 15 -32.82 2.75 5.47
C ALA A 15 -31.37 3.24 5.53
N THR A 16 -30.59 2.75 6.50
CA THR A 16 -29.15 2.55 6.39
C THR A 16 -28.78 1.34 7.24
N ALA A 17 -28.09 0.37 6.64
CA ALA A 17 -27.74 -0.89 7.26
C ALA A 17 -26.88 -0.66 8.53
N PHE A 18 -27.35 -1.19 9.65
CA PHE A 18 -26.60 -1.22 10.90
C PHE A 18 -25.81 -2.53 10.92
N TRP A 19 -24.51 -2.47 10.64
CA TRP A 19 -23.64 -3.63 10.85
C TRP A 19 -23.63 -3.92 12.35
N SER A 20 -24.18 -5.07 12.73
CA SER A 20 -24.08 -5.60 14.08
C SER A 20 -22.61 -5.71 14.46
N ARG A 21 -22.29 -5.27 15.67
CA ARG A 21 -20.99 -5.44 16.30
C ARG A 21 -20.73 -6.95 16.40
N ASP A 22 -19.84 -7.48 15.58
CA ASP A 22 -19.49 -8.90 15.65
C ASP A 22 -18.88 -9.20 17.02
N PHE A 23 -19.57 -10.03 17.79
CA PHE A 23 -19.01 -10.67 18.97
C PHE A 23 -18.06 -11.77 18.48
N SER A 24 -16.85 -11.78 19.04
CA SER A 24 -15.78 -12.77 18.81
C SER A 24 -16.32 -14.19 18.64
N GLU A 25 -15.99 -14.87 17.53
CA GLU A 25 -16.42 -16.25 17.22
C GLU A 25 -15.73 -17.33 18.09
N GLU A 26 -15.02 -16.95 19.16
CA GLU A 26 -14.29 -17.89 20.02
C GLU A 26 -15.19 -18.74 20.95
N GLU A 27 -16.52 -18.51 20.96
CA GLU A 27 -17.48 -19.30 21.75
C GLU A 27 -18.57 -20.00 20.91
N GLN A 28 -18.39 -20.15 19.60
CA GLN A 28 -19.37 -20.86 18.76
C GLN A 28 -19.07 -22.36 18.70
N SER A 29 -20.00 -23.16 19.25
CA SER A 29 -19.95 -24.62 19.23
C SER A 29 -19.80 -25.15 17.80
N VAL A 30 -18.79 -26.00 17.56
CA VAL A 30 -18.54 -26.60 16.25
C VAL A 30 -19.67 -27.58 15.91
N VAL A 31 -20.68 -27.11 15.18
CA VAL A 31 -21.71 -27.96 14.59
C VAL A 31 -21.14 -28.59 13.31
N TYR A 32 -21.04 -29.92 13.28
CA TYR A 32 -20.56 -30.64 12.11
C TYR A 32 -21.53 -30.48 10.93
N VAL A 33 -21.10 -29.73 9.91
CA VAL A 33 -21.83 -29.59 8.65
C VAL A 33 -21.21 -30.55 7.63
N ARG A 34 -22.04 -31.40 7.02
CA ARG A 34 -21.61 -32.34 5.96
C ARG A 34 -21.06 -31.53 4.77
N GLY A 35 -19.74 -31.45 4.63
CA GLY A 35 -19.05 -30.73 3.55
C GLY A 35 -17.91 -29.82 4.01
N ILE A 36 -17.76 -29.55 5.31
CA ILE A 36 -16.59 -28.87 5.86
C ILE A 36 -15.58 -29.91 6.36
N SER A 37 -14.42 -30.01 5.68
CA SER A 37 -13.29 -30.77 6.20
C SER A 37 -12.44 -29.83 7.05
N THR A 38 -12.08 -30.25 8.26
CA THR A 38 -11.13 -29.54 9.14
C THR A 38 -9.67 -29.73 8.70
N GLU A 39 -9.44 -30.38 7.56
CA GLU A 39 -8.12 -30.62 7.01
C GLU A 39 -7.55 -29.34 6.38
N GLY A 40 -6.50 -28.81 7.03
CA GLY A 40 -5.81 -27.61 6.62
C GLY A 40 -5.30 -27.67 5.18
N ASN A 41 -5.45 -26.56 4.45
CA ASN A 41 -5.01 -26.38 3.08
C ASN A 41 -3.48 -26.48 2.95
N VAL A 42 -2.97 -27.67 2.62
CA VAL A 42 -1.58 -27.84 2.19
C VAL A 42 -1.51 -27.65 0.67
N ARG A 43 -1.35 -26.40 0.23
CA ARG A 43 -1.11 -26.06 -1.17
C ARG A 43 0.24 -26.64 -1.64
N SER A 44 0.19 -27.81 -2.27
CA SER A 44 1.31 -28.45 -2.96
C SER A 44 1.59 -27.76 -4.31
N ARG A 45 2.87 -27.55 -4.60
CA ARG A 45 3.44 -26.73 -5.68
C ARG A 45 3.38 -27.48 -7.02
N HIS A 46 3.13 -26.79 -8.13
CA HIS A 46 3.83 -27.11 -9.36
C HIS A 46 3.93 -25.88 -10.28
N MET A 47 5.16 -25.41 -10.48
CA MET A 47 5.50 -24.37 -11.46
C MET A 47 5.29 -24.96 -12.86
N LEU A 48 4.50 -24.28 -13.69
CA LEU A 48 4.39 -24.60 -15.10
C LEU A 48 5.64 -24.06 -15.82
N MET A 49 6.32 -24.97 -16.51
CA MET A 49 7.53 -24.71 -17.29
C MET A 49 7.19 -23.84 -18.50
N SER A 50 7.92 -22.74 -18.67
CA SER A 50 7.93 -21.96 -19.92
C SER A 50 8.79 -22.65 -20.98
N PRO A 51 8.39 -22.65 -22.27
CA PRO A 51 9.22 -23.17 -23.36
C PRO A 51 10.49 -22.33 -23.57
N LYS A 52 11.62 -23.03 -23.65
CA LYS A 52 12.96 -22.47 -23.92
C LYS A 52 13.01 -21.81 -25.31
N ALA A 53 13.26 -20.52 -25.37
CA ALA A 53 13.83 -19.87 -26.55
C ALA A 53 15.33 -19.70 -26.32
N ASP A 54 16.13 -20.41 -27.11
CA ASP A 54 17.58 -20.31 -27.14
C ASP A 54 17.95 -18.95 -27.77
N VAL A 55 18.31 -17.98 -26.93
CA VAL A 55 18.95 -16.75 -27.38
C VAL A 55 20.30 -16.67 -26.70
N LYS A 56 21.33 -16.93 -27.50
CA LYS A 56 22.75 -16.78 -27.24
C LYS A 56 23.07 -15.35 -26.80
N LEU A 57 23.04 -15.09 -25.50
CA LEU A 57 23.49 -13.81 -24.92
C LEU A 57 25.00 -13.88 -24.64
N LYS A 58 25.73 -13.16 -25.48
CA LYS A 58 27.14 -12.80 -25.32
C LYS A 58 27.26 -11.91 -24.08
N THR A 59 27.97 -12.36 -23.06
CA THR A 59 28.27 -11.57 -21.86
C THR A 59 29.25 -10.44 -22.22
N SER A 60 28.85 -9.19 -22.04
CA SER A 60 29.79 -8.08 -21.92
C SER A 60 29.60 -7.40 -20.57
N ARG A 61 30.63 -7.56 -19.74
CA ARG A 61 30.92 -6.83 -18.52
C ARG A 61 31.22 -5.36 -18.84
N ALA A 62 30.58 -4.42 -18.18
CA ALA A 62 31.09 -3.07 -17.90
C ALA A 62 30.17 -2.40 -16.85
N THR A 63 30.61 -2.23 -15.61
CA THR A 63 31.31 -1.05 -15.06
C THR A 63 30.34 0.08 -14.72
N ASP A 64 30.15 0.31 -13.42
CA ASP A 64 29.45 1.45 -12.85
C ASP A 64 30.11 2.76 -13.29
N ALA A 65 29.36 3.61 -13.99
CA ALA A 65 29.74 4.98 -14.26
C ALA A 65 28.59 5.89 -13.82
N SER A 66 28.82 6.58 -12.69
CA SER A 66 27.97 7.64 -12.18
C SER A 66 27.75 8.72 -13.23
N ILE A 67 26.50 8.98 -13.59
CA ILE A 67 26.15 10.04 -14.53
C ILE A 67 26.19 11.37 -13.76
N SER A 68 27.24 12.15 -14.04
CA SER A 68 27.38 13.55 -13.62
C SER A 68 26.56 14.42 -14.56
N MET A 69 25.62 15.20 -14.05
CA MET A 69 24.84 16.13 -14.86
C MET A 69 25.61 17.44 -15.07
N GLU A 70 26.18 17.61 -16.27
CA GLU A 70 26.78 18.86 -16.72
C GLU A 70 25.75 19.73 -17.44
N SER A 71 25.81 21.02 -17.13
CA SER A 71 24.85 22.07 -17.45
C SER A 71 24.76 22.40 -18.94
N LEU A 72 23.53 22.48 -19.45
CA LEU A 72 23.21 22.95 -20.80
C LEU A 72 23.40 24.47 -20.92
N LYS A 73 24.46 24.90 -21.62
CA LYS A 73 24.54 26.23 -22.26
C LYS A 73 25.37 26.16 -23.54
N GLY A 74 24.78 26.62 -24.64
CA GLY A 74 25.50 26.89 -25.88
C GLY A 74 24.55 27.18 -27.04
N ALA A 75 24.30 28.45 -27.29
CA ALA A 75 23.64 28.93 -28.49
C ALA A 75 24.52 28.67 -29.72
N GLY A 76 23.92 28.20 -30.81
CA GLY A 76 24.61 27.97 -32.08
C GLY A 76 23.61 27.59 -33.17
N ASP A 77 23.28 28.58 -33.99
CA ASP A 77 22.56 28.48 -35.25
C ASP A 77 23.27 27.53 -36.23
N SER A 78 22.53 26.59 -36.82
CA SER A 78 22.88 26.03 -38.13
C SER A 78 21.66 25.41 -38.80
N VAL A 79 21.25 26.06 -39.89
CA VAL A 79 20.47 25.49 -40.97
C VAL A 79 21.40 24.54 -41.72
N ASP A 80 21.10 23.24 -41.73
CA ASP A 80 21.49 22.41 -42.85
C ASP A 80 20.47 21.29 -43.09
N GLU A 81 19.87 21.35 -44.28
CA GLU A 81 19.14 20.24 -44.87
C GLU A 81 20.12 19.11 -45.14
N GLN A 82 20.06 18.02 -44.38
CA GLN A 82 20.58 16.74 -44.85
C GLN A 82 19.61 15.60 -44.56
N SER A 83 19.06 15.09 -45.66
CA SER A 83 18.32 13.83 -45.75
C SER A 83 19.24 12.66 -45.42
N SER A 84 19.37 12.36 -44.13
CA SER A 84 19.94 11.10 -43.65
C SER A 84 18.82 10.05 -43.55
N ARG A 85 18.55 9.34 -44.65
CA ARG A 85 17.99 7.97 -44.57
C ARG A 85 19.12 7.04 -44.09
N ARG A 86 19.49 7.18 -42.82
CA ARG A 86 20.32 6.23 -42.08
C ARG A 86 19.53 5.94 -40.80
N GLY A 87 19.33 4.66 -40.50
CA GLY A 87 18.43 4.15 -39.47
C GLY A 87 18.68 4.72 -38.08
N GLU A 88 18.23 5.94 -37.86
CA GLU A 88 18.06 6.56 -36.57
C GLU A 88 16.77 5.97 -36.01
N ILE A 89 16.89 5.21 -34.92
CA ILE A 89 15.74 4.72 -34.18
C ILE A 89 15.10 5.97 -33.56
N LYS A 90 14.28 6.68 -34.33
CA LYS A 90 13.51 7.81 -33.84
C LYS A 90 12.60 7.26 -32.76
N SER A 91 12.97 7.52 -31.51
CA SER A 91 12.20 7.15 -30.34
C SER A 91 10.77 7.66 -30.55
N ALA A 92 9.81 6.74 -30.48
CA ALA A 92 8.39 7.05 -30.68
C ALA A 92 8.02 8.30 -29.87
N SER A 93 7.60 9.36 -30.54
CA SER A 93 7.25 10.62 -29.89
C SER A 93 5.84 10.51 -29.33
N TRP A 94 5.59 11.20 -28.21
CA TRP A 94 4.22 11.39 -27.70
C TRP A 94 3.27 11.97 -28.76
N LYS A 95 3.82 12.74 -29.70
CA LYS A 95 3.07 13.32 -30.82
C LYS A 95 2.59 12.23 -31.79
N ASP A 96 3.35 11.15 -31.95
CA ASP A 96 3.11 10.06 -32.90
C ASP A 96 2.07 9.05 -32.41
N LEU A 97 1.70 9.12 -31.12
CA LEU A 97 0.72 8.21 -30.51
C LEU A 97 -0.71 8.55 -30.97
N CYS A 98 -1.54 7.53 -31.20
CA CYS A 98 -2.91 7.74 -31.62
C CYS A 98 -3.77 8.33 -30.48
N LEU A 99 -4.93 8.88 -30.83
CA LEU A 99 -5.83 9.51 -29.84
C LEU A 99 -6.32 8.52 -28.77
N GLU A 100 -6.53 7.25 -29.16
CA GLU A 100 -7.00 6.22 -28.24
C GLU A 100 -5.94 5.86 -27.19
N ASP A 101 -4.68 5.71 -27.62
CA ASP A 101 -3.57 5.44 -26.71
C ASP A 101 -3.36 6.60 -25.73
N LYS A 102 -3.43 7.84 -26.22
CA LYS A 102 -3.36 9.04 -25.36
C LYS A 102 -4.48 9.06 -24.32
N ARG A 103 -5.69 8.63 -24.70
CA ARG A 103 -6.82 8.50 -23.77
C ARG A 103 -6.58 7.38 -22.75
N CYS A 104 -6.09 6.22 -23.19
CA CYS A 104 -5.78 5.10 -22.31
C CYS A 104 -4.74 5.51 -21.25
N ILE A 105 -3.66 6.16 -21.68
CA ILE A 105 -2.61 6.65 -20.76
C ILE A 105 -3.17 7.72 -19.82
N ALA A 106 -3.97 8.67 -20.32
CA ALA A 106 -4.57 9.69 -19.46
C ALA A 106 -5.47 9.08 -18.37
N ASN A 107 -6.23 8.04 -18.70
CA ASN A 107 -7.04 7.33 -17.71
C ASN A 107 -6.14 6.61 -16.70
N LEU A 108 -5.11 5.89 -17.15
CA LEU A 108 -4.16 5.25 -16.25
C LEU A 108 -3.53 6.24 -15.27
N ILE A 109 -3.11 7.42 -15.74
CA ILE A 109 -2.56 8.48 -14.87
C ILE A 109 -3.59 8.91 -13.82
N LYS A 110 -4.87 9.08 -14.19
CA LYS A 110 -5.93 9.43 -13.23
C LYS A 110 -6.13 8.33 -12.19
N GLU A 111 -6.18 7.08 -12.62
CA GLU A 111 -6.35 5.94 -11.72
C GLU A 111 -5.15 5.84 -10.77
N LEU A 112 -3.92 6.00 -11.26
CA LEU A 112 -2.71 6.00 -10.43
C LEU A 112 -2.72 7.15 -9.42
N ALA A 113 -3.13 8.36 -9.82
CA ALA A 113 -3.25 9.48 -8.90
C ALA A 113 -4.26 9.21 -7.79
N ARG A 114 -5.45 8.69 -8.14
CA ARG A 114 -6.49 8.33 -7.15
C ARG A 114 -6.02 7.23 -6.21
N VAL A 115 -5.47 6.14 -6.74
CA VAL A 115 -4.97 5.01 -5.93
C VAL A 115 -3.82 5.46 -5.03
N ASN A 116 -2.99 6.41 -5.47
CA ASN A 116 -1.92 6.95 -4.63
C ASN A 116 -2.46 7.81 -3.47
N GLU A 117 -3.51 8.60 -3.68
CA GLU A 117 -4.18 9.34 -2.60
C GLU A 117 -4.82 8.39 -1.58
N GLU A 118 -5.55 7.38 -2.05
CA GLU A 118 -6.13 6.33 -1.18
C GLU A 118 -5.03 5.63 -0.36
N LYS A 119 -3.89 5.32 -0.99
CA LYS A 119 -2.73 4.74 -0.34
C LYS A 119 -2.17 5.68 0.74
N GLU A 120 -1.93 6.96 0.43
CA GLU A 120 -1.39 7.95 1.37
C GLU A 120 -2.26 8.05 2.63
N VAL A 121 -3.59 8.14 2.47
CA VAL A 121 -4.53 8.17 3.61
C VAL A 121 -4.39 6.94 4.51
N THR A 122 -4.24 5.75 3.93
CA THR A 122 -4.05 4.52 4.73
C THR A 122 -2.69 4.46 5.41
N GLU A 123 -1.63 4.96 4.75
CA GLU A 123 -0.28 5.02 5.33
C GLU A 123 -0.21 6.01 6.49
N GLU A 124 -0.83 7.18 6.36
CA GLU A 124 -0.92 8.16 7.45
C GLU A 124 -1.65 7.58 8.66
N ARG A 125 -2.77 6.88 8.44
CA ARG A 125 -3.49 6.21 9.52
C ARG A 125 -2.65 5.13 10.20
N LEU A 126 -1.99 4.29 9.42
CA LEU A 126 -1.11 3.25 9.97
C LEU A 126 0.04 3.87 10.80
N LYS A 127 0.62 4.98 10.32
CA LYS A 127 1.68 5.68 11.04
C LYS A 127 1.17 6.26 12.36
N ALA A 128 -0.03 6.84 12.38
CA ALA A 128 -0.65 7.32 13.62
C ALA A 128 -0.91 6.18 14.61
N GLU A 129 -1.39 5.03 14.13
CA GLU A 129 -1.55 3.83 14.95
C GLU A 129 -0.18 3.36 15.51
N GLN A 130 0.88 3.33 14.70
CA GLN A 130 2.25 3.00 15.15
C GLN A 130 2.79 3.98 16.21
N GLU A 131 2.61 5.29 16.02
CA GLU A 131 2.99 6.31 17.00
C GLU A 131 2.22 6.14 18.32
N SER A 132 0.97 5.68 18.26
CA SER A 132 0.19 5.38 19.46
C SER A 132 0.75 4.18 20.25
N PHE A 133 1.21 3.13 19.57
CA PHE A 133 1.87 1.99 20.22
C PHE A 133 3.19 2.39 20.87
N GLU A 134 3.98 3.24 20.20
CA GLU A 134 5.21 3.81 20.75
C GLU A 134 4.94 4.58 22.04
N LYS A 135 3.86 5.37 22.07
CA LYS A 135 3.41 6.10 23.27
C LYS A 135 3.10 5.17 24.44
N ILE A 136 2.44 4.04 24.18
CA ILE A 136 2.11 3.04 25.22
C ILE A 136 3.40 2.46 25.81
N ARG A 137 4.35 2.06 24.97
CA ARG A 137 5.64 1.52 25.44
C ARG A 137 6.37 2.50 26.36
N GLN A 138 6.40 3.79 26.00
CA GLN A 138 7.00 4.82 26.85
C GLN A 138 6.29 4.95 28.20
N LEU A 139 4.95 4.88 28.22
CA LEU A 139 4.18 4.93 29.47
C LEU A 139 4.41 3.69 30.35
N GLU A 140 4.56 2.51 29.75
CA GLU A 140 4.90 1.28 30.47
C GLU A 140 6.27 1.40 31.15
N GLU A 141 7.28 1.92 30.44
CA GLU A 141 8.61 2.16 31.00
C GLU A 141 8.57 3.16 32.17
N GLN A 142 7.83 4.27 32.02
CA GLN A 142 7.64 5.23 33.10
C GLN A 142 6.94 4.61 34.32
N ASN A 143 5.92 3.79 34.11
CA ASN A 143 5.22 3.10 35.19
C ASN A 143 6.15 2.12 35.93
N GLU A 144 7.02 1.42 35.21
CA GLU A 144 7.98 0.51 35.82
C GLU A 144 8.99 1.26 36.72
N LEU A 145 9.46 2.43 36.28
CA LEU A 145 10.32 3.29 37.11
C LEU A 145 9.60 3.73 38.39
N ILE A 146 8.36 4.19 38.28
CA ILE A 146 7.54 4.60 39.43
C ILE A 146 7.36 3.45 40.42
N ILE A 147 7.11 2.23 39.94
CA ILE A 147 6.97 1.04 40.79
C ILE A 147 8.28 0.76 41.52
N LYS A 148 9.41 0.73 40.81
CA LYS A 148 10.74 0.50 41.41
C LYS A 148 11.09 1.54 42.48
N GLU A 149 10.77 2.81 42.25
CA GLU A 149 10.98 3.86 43.24
C GLU A 149 10.11 3.65 44.49
N ARG A 150 8.84 3.29 44.31
CA ARG A 150 7.93 2.99 45.42
C ARG A 150 8.40 1.79 46.23
N GLU A 151 8.85 0.73 45.55
CA GLU A 151 9.43 -0.44 46.20
C GLU A 151 10.71 -0.09 46.97
N MET A 152 11.60 0.73 46.39
CA MET A 152 12.80 1.20 47.06
C MET A 152 12.48 2.01 48.33
N ILE A 153 11.49 2.90 48.27
CA ILE A 153 11.05 3.68 49.43
C ILE A 153 10.43 2.77 50.49
N PHE A 154 9.60 1.81 50.08
CA PHE A 154 8.98 0.84 50.98
C PHE A 154 10.03 -0.02 51.69
N PHE A 155 11.05 -0.50 50.97
CA PHE A 155 12.10 -1.35 51.53
C PHE A 155 13.12 -0.60 52.41
N LYS A 156 13.25 0.72 52.24
CA LYS A 156 14.14 1.57 53.04
C LYS A 156 13.55 2.00 54.39
N ARG A 157 12.30 1.66 54.68
CA ARG A 157 11.58 2.05 55.91
C ARG A 157 11.47 0.89 56.88
#